data_AF-C6TGY2-F1
#
_entry.id   AF-C6TGY2-F1
#
_cell.length_a   1.000
_cell.length_b   1.000
_cell.length_c   1.000
_cell.angle_alpha   90.00
_cell.angle_beta   90.00
_cell.angle_gamma   90.00
#
_symmetry.space_group_name_H-M   'P 1'
#
loop_
_entity.id
_entity.type
_entity.pdbx_description
1 polymer ?
#
loop_
_entity_poly.entity_id
_entity_poly.type
_entity_poly.pdbx_seq_one_letter_code
_entity_poly.pdbx_strand_id
1 'polypeptide(L)'
;MSSPDIVSILENSKEFDRVRKEQEDILSEINKLHKKLQATPEVVEKPGDNSLARLKFLYTQAKDLSESEASISNLLINQIDALLPTGPQGQTRRRIGKEGNEQKKKKKKK
;
A
#
# COMPACT_ATOMS: atom_id res chain seq x y z
N MET A 1 6.51 26.51 -3.73
CA MET A 1 5.55 25.68 -2.97
C MET A 1 4.18 26.27 -3.20
N SER A 2 3.42 25.69 -4.13
CA SER A 2 2.11 26.23 -4.48
C SER A 2 1.06 25.49 -3.65
N SER A 3 0.14 26.24 -3.03
CA SER A 3 -1.05 25.70 -2.36
C SER A 3 -1.75 24.53 -3.12
N PRO A 4 -1.89 24.56 -4.47
CA PRO A 4 -2.44 23.43 -5.23
C PRO A 4 -1.71 22.10 -5.07
N ASP A 5 -0.39 22.09 -4.82
CA ASP A 5 0.37 20.85 -4.65
C ASP A 5 -0.06 20.13 -3.34
N ILE A 6 -0.26 20.91 -2.27
CA ILE A 6 -0.70 20.38 -0.97
C ILE A 6 -2.14 19.88 -1.04
N VAL A 7 -3.03 20.59 -1.75
CA VAL A 7 -4.43 20.15 -1.94
C VAL A 7 -4.46 18.78 -2.63
N SER A 8 -3.69 18.59 -3.70
CA SER A 8 -3.64 17.32 -4.42
C SER A 8 -3.14 16.16 -3.56
N ILE A 9 -2.16 16.39 -2.67
CA ILE A 9 -1.68 15.38 -1.72
C ILE A 9 -2.78 14.96 -0.75
N LEU A 10 -3.54 15.93 -0.22
CA LEU A 10 -4.63 15.65 0.71
C LEU A 10 -5.77 14.89 0.03
N GLU A 11 -6.07 15.18 -1.24
CA GLU A 11 -7.05 14.45 -2.04
C GLU A 11 -6.62 13.00 -2.27
N ASN A 12 -5.39 12.79 -2.73
CA ASN A 12 -4.81 11.46 -2.92
C ASN A 12 -4.75 10.66 -1.61
N SER A 13 -4.48 11.32 -0.47
CA SER A 13 -4.49 10.67 0.84
C SER A 13 -5.90 10.17 1.23
N LYS A 14 -6.95 10.93 0.94
CA LYS A 14 -8.33 10.50 1.18
C LYS A 14 -8.72 9.32 0.27
N GLU A 15 -8.25 9.35 -0.98
CA GLU A 15 -8.45 8.22 -1.91
C GLU A 15 -7.74 6.97 -1.41
N PHE A 16 -6.49 7.10 -0.93
CA PHE A 16 -5.74 6.00 -0.31
C PHE A 16 -6.50 5.38 0.87
N ASP A 17 -7.01 6.20 1.79
CA ASP A 17 -7.81 5.73 2.93
C ASP A 17 -9.10 5.02 2.49
N ARG A 18 -9.74 5.52 1.43
CA ARG A 18 -10.92 4.87 0.85
C ARG A 18 -10.58 3.50 0.28
N VAL A 19 -9.52 3.39 -0.51
CA VAL A 19 -9.07 2.12 -1.10
C VAL A 19 -8.73 1.11 0.00
N ARG A 20 -8.06 1.55 1.06
CA ARG A 20 -7.75 0.71 2.23
C ARG A 20 -9.01 0.15 2.89
N LYS A 21 -10.01 0.99 3.11
CA LYS A 21 -11.30 0.54 3.65
C LYS A 21 -11.98 -0.47 2.74
N GLU A 22 -11.99 -0.23 1.43
CA GLU A 22 -12.58 -1.15 0.46
C GLU A 22 -11.88 -2.51 0.45
N GLN A 23 -10.54 -2.54 0.55
CA GLN A 23 -9.79 -3.79 0.70
C GLN A 23 -10.21 -4.58 1.96
N GLU A 24 -10.42 -3.90 3.10
CA GLU A 24 -10.89 -4.55 4.34
C GLU A 24 -12.27 -5.18 4.18
N ASP A 25 -13.18 -4.49 3.49
CA ASP A 25 -14.52 -4.98 3.20
C ASP A 25 -14.47 -6.22 2.29
N ILE A 26 -13.66 -6.17 1.22
CA ILE A 26 -13.47 -7.31 0.31
C ILE A 26 -12.83 -8.50 1.04
N LEU A 27 -11.80 -8.27 1.85
CA LEU A 27 -11.17 -9.31 2.65
C LEU A 27 -12.16 -9.97 3.62
N SER A 28 -13.03 -9.16 4.23
CA SER A 28 -14.09 -9.64 5.10
C SER A 28 -15.11 -10.51 4.35
N GLU A 29 -15.48 -10.14 3.11
CA GLU A 29 -16.37 -10.95 2.27
C GLU A 29 -15.72 -12.28 1.85
N ILE A 30 -14.45 -12.24 1.44
CA ILE A 30 -13.64 -13.43 1.13
C ILE A 30 -13.62 -14.40 2.32
N ASN A 31 -13.33 -13.89 3.52
CA ASN A 31 -13.30 -14.71 4.74
C ASN A 31 -14.66 -15.31 5.08
N LYS A 32 -15.76 -14.59 4.85
CA LYS A 32 -17.12 -15.12 5.06
C LYS A 32 -17.43 -16.25 4.08
N LEU A 33 -17.07 -16.10 2.80
CA LEU A 33 -17.26 -17.14 1.78
C LEU A 33 -16.41 -18.37 2.09
N HIS A 34 -15.15 -18.20 2.46
CA HIS A 34 -14.29 -19.31 2.86
C HIS A 34 -14.84 -20.09 4.04
N LYS A 35 -15.30 -19.41 5.09
CA LYS A 35 -15.93 -20.09 6.24
C LYS A 35 -17.15 -20.91 5.83
N LYS A 36 -17.99 -20.39 4.93
CA LYS A 36 -19.16 -21.13 4.41
C LYS A 36 -18.74 -22.36 3.61
N LEU A 37 -17.77 -22.20 2.71
CA LEU A 37 -17.25 -23.30 1.87
C LEU A 37 -16.55 -24.38 2.69
N GLN A 38 -15.83 -24.02 3.76
CA GLN A 38 -15.23 -24.98 4.68
C GLN A 38 -16.29 -25.75 5.49
N ALA A 39 -17.38 -25.09 5.89
CA ALA A 39 -18.43 -25.72 6.68
C ALA A 39 -19.29 -26.69 5.86
N THR A 40 -19.52 -26.39 4.58
CA THR A 40 -20.33 -27.23 3.68
C THR A 40 -19.66 -27.31 2.31
N PRO A 41 -18.63 -28.15 2.14
CA PRO A 41 -17.88 -28.22 0.89
C PRO A 41 -18.72 -28.78 -0.26
N GLU A 42 -19.70 -29.66 -0.02
CA GLU A 42 -20.48 -30.28 -1.10
C GLU A 42 -21.38 -29.29 -1.86
N VAL A 43 -21.59 -28.08 -1.32
CA VAL A 43 -22.40 -27.05 -1.99
C VAL A 43 -21.81 -26.63 -3.33
N VAL A 44 -20.49 -26.74 -3.52
CA VAL A 44 -19.83 -26.39 -4.78
C VAL A 44 -20.07 -27.43 -5.88
N GLU A 45 -20.49 -28.64 -5.51
CA GLU A 45 -20.85 -29.70 -6.46
C GLU A 45 -22.31 -29.57 -6.92
N LYS A 46 -23.11 -28.74 -6.23
CA LYS A 46 -24.52 -28.53 -6.57
C LYS A 46 -24.63 -27.71 -7.86
N PRO A 47 -25.42 -28.17 -8.85
CA PRO A 47 -25.70 -27.38 -10.04
C PRO A 47 -26.30 -26.02 -9.66
N GLY A 48 -25.71 -24.94 -10.17
CA GLY A 48 -26.14 -23.57 -9.90
C GLY A 48 -25.46 -22.88 -8.71
N ASP A 49 -24.59 -23.57 -7.97
CA ASP A 49 -23.71 -22.87 -7.02
C ASP A 49 -22.69 -22.00 -7.78
N ASN A 50 -22.53 -20.77 -7.31
CA ASN A 50 -21.62 -19.79 -7.88
C ASN A 50 -20.60 -19.30 -6.84
N SER A 51 -20.45 -20.01 -5.73
CA SER A 51 -19.60 -19.57 -4.61
C SER A 51 -18.14 -19.43 -5.03
N LEU A 52 -17.64 -20.37 -5.85
CA LEU A 52 -16.28 -20.30 -6.41
C LEU A 52 -16.12 -19.17 -7.43
N ALA A 53 -17.13 -18.93 -8.26
CA ALA A 53 -17.12 -17.82 -9.22
C ALA A 53 -17.11 -16.46 -8.51
N ARG A 54 -17.93 -16.31 -7.45
CA ARG A 54 -17.93 -15.13 -6.59
C ARG A 54 -16.60 -14.94 -5.88
N LEU A 55 -16.01 -16.01 -5.35
CA LEU A 55 -14.71 -15.96 -4.69
C LEU A 55 -13.61 -15.52 -5.65
N LYS A 56 -13.59 -16.05 -6.88
CA LYS A 56 -12.68 -15.60 -7.94
C LYS A 56 -12.85 -14.10 -8.21
N PHE A 57 -14.09 -13.64 -8.36
CA PHE A 57 -14.38 -12.22 -8.57
C PHE A 57 -13.83 -11.33 -7.44
N LEU A 58 -14.08 -11.71 -6.18
CA LEU A 58 -13.58 -10.97 -5.02
C LEU A 58 -12.05 -10.93 -4.96
N TYR A 59 -11.37 -12.03 -5.31
CA TYR A 59 -9.91 -12.04 -5.39
C TYR A 59 -9.36 -11.17 -6.52
N THR A 60 -10.05 -11.14 -7.67
CA THR A 60 -9.70 -10.21 -8.76
C THR A 60 -9.85 -8.77 -8.30
N GLN A 61 -10.98 -8.43 -7.66
CA GLN A 61 -11.20 -7.09 -7.12
C GLN A 61 -10.16 -6.71 -6.05
N ALA A 62 -9.80 -7.65 -5.16
CA ALA A 62 -8.75 -7.42 -4.17
C ALA A 62 -7.38 -7.15 -4.82
N LYS A 63 -7.06 -7.85 -5.92
CA LYS A 63 -5.83 -7.61 -6.69
C LYS A 63 -5.84 -6.22 -7.32
N ASP A 64 -6.93 -5.84 -7.96
CA ASP A 64 -7.06 -4.53 -8.61
C ASP A 64 -6.99 -3.38 -7.59
N LEU A 65 -7.63 -3.53 -6.43
CA LEU A 65 -7.52 -2.57 -5.32
C LEU A 65 -6.09 -2.50 -4.76
N SER A 66 -5.37 -3.62 -4.69
CA SER A 66 -3.96 -3.63 -4.26
C SER A 66 -3.04 -2.92 -5.24
N GLU A 67 -3.27 -3.09 -6.55
CA GLU A 67 -2.53 -2.36 -7.59
C GLU A 67 -2.85 -0.86 -7.57
N SER A 68 -4.12 -0.50 -7.38
CA SER A 68 -4.55 0.90 -7.19
C SER A 68 -3.89 1.52 -5.98
N GLU A 69 -3.91 0.83 -4.83
CA GLU A 69 -3.27 1.29 -3.61
C GLU A 69 -1.77 1.53 -3.78
N ALA A 70 -1.07 0.58 -4.43
CA ALA A 70 0.36 0.71 -4.72
C ALA A 70 0.64 1.92 -5.62
N SER A 71 -0.22 2.16 -6.62
CA SER A 71 -0.12 3.33 -7.50
C SER A 71 -0.26 4.65 -6.73
N ILE A 72 -1.32 4.77 -5.91
CA ILE A 72 -1.59 5.97 -5.10
C ILE A 72 -0.48 6.20 -4.06
N SER A 73 0.02 5.14 -3.43
CA SER A 73 1.13 5.21 -2.47
C SER A 73 2.41 5.73 -3.13
N ASN A 74 2.78 5.19 -4.30
CA ASN A 74 3.93 5.68 -5.05
C ASN A 74 3.76 7.14 -5.49
N LEU A 75 2.55 7.53 -5.90
CA LEU A 75 2.23 8.92 -6.24
C LEU A 75 2.42 9.84 -5.03
N LEU A 76 1.85 9.49 -3.88
CA LEU A 76 1.98 10.25 -2.63
C LEU A 76 3.44 10.37 -2.19
N ILE A 77 4.23 9.29 -2.27
CA ILE A 77 5.66 9.31 -1.97
C ILE A 77 6.39 10.32 -2.87
N ASN A 78 6.15 10.27 -4.18
CA ASN A 78 6.78 11.20 -5.12
C ASN A 78 6.38 12.66 -4.85
N GLN A 79 5.11 12.91 -4.51
CA GLN A 79 4.63 14.25 -4.17
C GLN A 79 5.28 14.77 -2.88
N ILE A 80 5.43 13.91 -1.86
CA ILE A 80 6.11 14.26 -0.60
C ILE A 80 7.60 14.48 -0.82
N ASP A 81 8.27 13.65 -1.61
CA ASP A 81 9.70 13.79 -1.93
C ASP A 81 9.98 15.11 -2.67
N ALA A 82 9.06 15.56 -3.53
CA ALA A 82 9.15 16.85 -4.20
C ALA A 82 9.01 18.06 -3.26
N LEU A 83 8.38 17.88 -2.08
CA LEU A 83 8.30 18.91 -1.05
C LEU A 83 9.57 19.03 -0.21
N LEU A 84 10.43 18.02 -0.23
CA LEU A 84 11.69 18.07 0.51
C LEU A 84 12.66 19.05 -0.17
N PRO A 85 13.26 20.01 0.56
CA PRO A 85 14.25 20.90 -0.03
C PRO A 85 15.42 20.05 -0.56
N THR A 86 15.74 20.24 -1.84
CA THR A 86 16.98 19.69 -2.40
C THR A 86 18.13 20.35 -1.66
N GLY A 87 18.78 19.58 -0.77
CA GLY A 87 19.91 20.08 -0.01
C GLY A 87 21.00 20.65 -0.92
N PRO A 88 21.85 21.57 -0.43
CA PRO A 88 22.89 22.20 -1.23
C PRO A 88 23.73 21.12 -1.93
N GLN A 89 23.93 21.30 -3.24
CA GLN A 89 24.70 20.39 -4.08
C GLN A 89 26.09 20.22 -3.48
N GLY A 90 26.35 19.07 -2.84
CA GLY A 90 27.62 18.83 -2.16
C GLY A 90 27.64 17.68 -1.17
N GLN A 91 26.49 17.20 -0.67
CA GLN A 91 26.47 15.98 0.12
C GLN A 91 25.86 14.83 -0.67
N THR A 92 26.74 14.00 -1.20
CA THR A 92 26.44 12.64 -1.64
C THR A 92 25.57 11.98 -0.59
N ARG A 93 24.29 11.76 -0.90
CA ARG A 93 23.35 10.94 -0.12
C ARG A 93 24.12 9.68 0.26
N ARG A 94 24.43 9.49 1.55
CA ARG A 94 24.78 8.14 2.02
C ARG A 94 23.54 7.31 1.72
N ARG A 95 23.61 6.50 0.65
CA ARG A 95 22.76 5.32 0.53
C ARG A 95 22.77 4.67 1.91
N ILE A 96 21.59 4.34 2.42
CA ILE A 96 21.45 3.52 3.61
C ILE A 96 22.16 2.20 3.30
N GLY A 97 23.45 2.16 3.64
CA GLY A 97 24.27 0.99 3.60
C GLY A 97 23.82 0.13 4.75
N LYS A 98 23.27 -1.04 4.43
CA LYS A 98 23.52 -2.23 5.23
C LYS A 98 25.04 -2.36 5.35
N GLU A 99 25.65 -1.86 6.40
CA GLU A 99 27.05 -2.19 6.70
C GLU A 99 27.40 -1.80 8.14
N GLY A 100 27.78 -2.83 8.90
CA GLY A 100 28.95 -2.75 9.76
C GLY A 100 28.88 -1.80 10.95
N ASN A 101 28.53 -2.37 12.10
CA ASN A 101 29.17 -2.05 13.36
C ASN A 101 30.68 -1.78 13.16
N GLU A 102 31.18 -0.63 13.63
CA GLU A 102 32.38 -0.49 14.50
C GLU A 102 33.07 0.89 14.40
N GLN A 103 33.17 1.53 15.58
CA GLN A 103 34.37 2.21 16.11
C GLN A 103 35.09 3.30 15.29
N LYS A 104 35.04 4.57 15.75
CA LYS A 104 36.10 5.19 16.61
C LYS A 104 35.91 6.69 16.81
N LYS A 105 36.04 7.08 18.09
CA LYS A 105 36.21 8.43 18.64
C LYS A 105 37.40 9.20 18.01
N LYS A 106 37.26 10.54 17.91
CA LYS A 106 38.10 11.61 18.55
C LYS A 106 37.79 12.97 17.89
N LYS A 107 37.06 13.88 18.55
CA LYS A 107 37.47 14.99 19.46
C LYS A 107 38.03 16.26 18.77
N LYS A 108 37.21 17.32 18.94
CA LYS A 108 37.46 18.75 19.24
C LYS A 108 38.11 19.69 18.21
N LYS A 109 37.34 20.77 17.95
CA LYS A 109 37.75 22.11 17.50
C LYS A 109 39.07 22.58 18.14
N LYS A 110 39.95 23.13 17.30
CA LYS A 110 40.44 24.51 17.45
C LYS A 110 40.76 25.06 16.07
#